data_AF-A0A6X9P7I3-F1
#
_entry.id   AF-A0A6X9P7I3-F1
#
_cell.length_a   1.000
_cell.length_b   1.000
_cell.length_c   1.000
_cell.angle_alpha   90.00
_cell.angle_beta   90.00
_cell.angle_gamma   90.00
#
_symmetry.space_group_name_H-M   'P 1'
#
loop_
_entity.id
_entity.type
_entity.pdbx_description
1 polymer ?
#
loop_
_entity_poly.entity_id
_entity_poly.type
_entity_poly.pdbx_seq_one_letter_code
_entity_poly.pdbx_strand_id
1 'polypeptide(L)'
;VAEVAVVGIKDALKGQVAVAFVIPKQSDTLADREAARDEENAIMALVDNQIGHFGRPAHVWFVSQLPKTRSGKMLRRTIQAICEGRDPGDLTTIDDPASLQQIRQAIEE
;
A
#
# COMPACT_ATOMS: atom_id res chain seq x y z
N VAL A 1 -10.84 4.69 -4.56
CA VAL A 1 -10.28 3.38 -4.15
C VAL A 1 -11.10 2.22 -4.74
N ALA A 2 -10.48 1.39 -5.59
CA ALA A 2 -11.02 0.13 -6.11
C ALA A 2 -10.64 -1.06 -5.21
N GLU A 3 -9.37 -1.10 -4.78
CA GLU A 3 -8.86 -2.07 -3.81
C GLU A 3 -7.78 -1.42 -2.95
N VAL A 4 -7.53 -1.99 -1.77
CA VAL A 4 -6.50 -1.50 -0.85
C VAL A 4 -5.86 -2.64 -0.06
N ALA A 5 -4.54 -2.57 0.10
CA ALA A 5 -3.78 -3.35 1.08
C ALA A 5 -3.22 -2.42 2.14
N VAL A 6 -3.52 -2.69 3.42
CA VAL A 6 -2.90 -1.99 4.55
C VAL A 6 -2.03 -2.96 5.32
N VAL A 7 -0.80 -2.55 5.63
CA VAL A 7 0.14 -3.31 6.45
C VAL A 7 0.75 -2.41 7.51
N GLY A 8 1.03 -2.98 8.69
CA GLY A 8 1.78 -2.29 9.74
C GLY A 8 3.27 -2.50 9.54
N ILE A 9 4.06 -1.43 9.45
CA ILE A 9 5.52 -1.51 9.35
C ILE A 9 6.17 -0.95 10.61
N LYS A 10 7.37 -1.45 10.94
CA LYS A 10 8.14 -0.96 12.07
C LYS A 10 8.46 0.54 11.92
N ASP A 11 8.20 1.29 12.99
CA ASP A 11 8.54 2.71 13.12
C ASP A 11 9.34 2.94 14.40
N ALA A 12 10.39 3.75 14.34
CA ALA A 12 11.31 3.94 15.46
C ALA A 12 10.67 4.67 16.66
N LEU A 13 9.66 5.51 16.42
CA LEU A 13 9.03 6.34 17.46
C LEU A 13 7.69 5.76 17.91
N LYS A 14 6.89 5.28 16.96
CA LYS A 14 5.53 4.78 17.17
C LYS A 14 5.46 3.26 17.35
N GLY A 15 6.59 2.55 17.19
CA GLY A 15 6.67 1.10 17.22
C GLY A 15 6.20 0.47 15.91
N GLN A 16 4.94 0.73 15.53
CA GLN A 16 4.41 0.41 14.21
C GLN A 16 3.54 1.55 13.67
N VAL A 17 3.56 1.72 12.35
CA VAL A 17 2.65 2.60 11.62
C VAL A 17 1.96 1.83 10.50
N ALA A 18 0.72 2.20 10.18
CA ALA A 18 0.03 1.69 9.02
C ALA A 18 0.57 2.35 7.74
N VAL A 19 0.75 1.57 6.67
CA VAL A 19 0.95 2.08 5.31
C VAL A 19 -0.07 1.43 4.40
N ALA A 20 -0.57 2.19 3.43
CA ALA A 20 -1.62 1.76 2.52
C ALA A 20 -1.12 1.74 1.07
N PHE A 21 -1.45 0.68 0.36
CA PHE A 21 -1.29 0.56 -1.09
C PHE A 21 -2.68 0.51 -1.72
N VAL A 22 -2.97 1.50 -2.56
CA VAL A 22 -4.31 1.77 -3.08
C VAL A 22 -4.30 1.58 -4.59
N ILE A 23 -5.26 0.78 -5.08
CA ILE A 23 -5.62 0.78 -6.49
C ILE A 23 -6.73 1.83 -6.67
N PRO A 24 -6.52 2.91 -7.44
CA PRO A 24 -7.56 3.90 -7.72
C PRO A 24 -8.66 3.32 -8.64
N LYS A 25 -9.88 3.87 -8.57
CA LYS A 25 -10.95 3.49 -9.53
C LYS A 25 -10.73 4.12 -10.90
N GLN A 26 -10.11 5.29 -10.93
CA GLN A 26 -9.76 6.04 -12.13
C GLN A 26 -8.26 6.33 -12.00
N SER A 27 -7.43 5.54 -12.68
CA SER A 27 -5.97 5.69 -12.63
C SER A 27 -5.49 6.94 -13.35
N ASP A 28 -6.18 7.33 -14.42
CA ASP A 28 -5.75 8.40 -15.33
C ASP A 28 -5.76 9.78 -14.65
N THR A 29 -6.54 9.94 -13.58
CA THR A 29 -6.62 11.19 -12.81
C THR A 29 -5.46 11.37 -11.83
N LEU A 30 -4.65 10.33 -11.59
CA LEU A 30 -3.50 10.37 -10.68
C LEU A 30 -2.15 10.42 -11.41
N ALA A 31 -2.16 10.65 -12.73
CA ALA A 31 -0.94 10.88 -13.51
C ALA A 31 -0.25 12.19 -13.11
N ASP A 32 -1.00 13.14 -12.55
CA ASP A 32 -0.48 14.38 -11.99
C ASP A 32 -0.08 14.21 -10.51
N ARG A 33 1.09 14.73 -10.14
CA ARG A 33 1.64 14.58 -8.77
C ARG A 33 0.85 15.37 -7.72
N GLU A 34 0.27 16.51 -8.08
CA GLU A 34 -0.54 17.31 -7.18
C GLU A 34 -1.87 16.60 -6.92
N ALA A 35 -2.52 16.10 -7.98
CA ALA A 35 -3.73 15.29 -7.85
C ALA A 35 -3.54 14.03 -7.00
N ALA A 36 -2.39 13.34 -7.14
CA ALA A 36 -2.05 12.19 -6.29
C ALA A 36 -1.91 12.57 -4.81
N ARG A 37 -1.27 13.70 -4.51
CA ARG A 37 -1.11 14.20 -3.13
C ARG A 37 -2.45 14.61 -2.51
N ASP A 38 -3.32 15.25 -3.29
CA ASP A 38 -4.65 15.64 -2.82
C ASP A 38 -5.50 14.41 -2.48
N GLU A 39 -5.46 13.37 -3.32
CA GLU A 39 -6.16 12.11 -3.06
C GLU A 39 -5.57 11.37 -1.85
N GLU A 40 -4.24 11.34 -1.69
CA GLU A 40 -3.58 10.80 -0.49
C GLU A 40 -4.08 11.51 0.78
N ASN A 41 -4.07 12.85 0.79
CA ASN A 41 -4.53 13.66 1.91
C ASN A 41 -6.01 13.41 2.22
N ALA A 42 -6.85 13.31 1.17
CA ALA A 42 -8.27 13.02 1.33
C ALA A 42 -8.51 11.63 1.96
N ILE A 43 -7.76 10.61 1.53
CA ILE A 43 -7.82 9.26 2.12
C ILE A 43 -7.38 9.29 3.58
N MET A 44 -6.25 9.95 3.88
CA MET A 44 -5.76 10.06 5.26
C MET A 44 -6.75 10.78 6.17
N ALA A 45 -7.34 11.90 5.70
CA ALA A 45 -8.34 12.65 6.45
C ALA A 45 -9.62 11.82 6.67
N LEU A 46 -10.05 11.04 5.68
CA LEU A 46 -11.20 10.15 5.83
C LEU A 46 -10.96 9.09 6.90
N VAL A 47 -9.77 8.48 6.92
CA VAL A 47 -9.42 7.48 7.94
C VAL A 47 -9.30 8.12 9.33
N ASP A 48 -8.69 9.30 9.42
CA ASP A 48 -8.61 10.07 10.67
C ASP A 48 -10.00 10.38 11.23
N ASN A 49 -10.95 10.76 10.37
CA ASN A 49 -12.33 11.04 10.76
C ASN A 49 -13.13 9.80 11.18
N GLN A 50 -12.90 8.64 10.54
CA GLN A 50 -13.69 7.43 10.80
C GLN A 50 -13.11 6.54 11.90
N ILE A 51 -11.79 6.42 11.95
CA ILE A 51 -11.08 5.51 12.87
C ILE A 51 -10.39 6.32 13.97
N GLY A 52 -9.95 7.54 13.68
CA GLY A 52 -9.12 8.34 14.56
C GLY A 52 -7.65 8.34 14.16
N HIS A 53 -6.88 9.21 14.79
CA HIS A 53 -5.47 9.46 14.47
C HIS A 53 -4.58 8.21 14.49
N PHE A 54 -4.89 7.25 15.34
CA PHE A 54 -4.13 6.00 15.43
C PHE A 54 -4.30 5.10 14.20
N GLY A 55 -5.42 5.22 13.49
CA GLY A 55 -5.71 4.45 12.27
C GLY A 55 -5.18 5.10 11.00
N ARG A 56 -4.80 6.39 11.06
CA ARG A 56 -4.33 7.15 9.91
C ARG A 56 -3.04 6.55 9.37
N PRO A 57 -2.98 6.15 8.08
CA PRO A 57 -1.75 5.66 7.48
C PRO A 57 -0.65 6.74 7.51
N ALA A 58 0.60 6.31 7.67
CA ALA A 58 1.77 7.17 7.51
C ALA A 58 2.01 7.53 6.03
N HIS A 59 1.67 6.61 5.12
CA HIS A 59 1.77 6.78 3.68
C HIS A 59 0.59 6.12 2.97
N VAL A 60 0.14 6.73 1.87
CA VAL A 60 -0.79 6.11 0.91
C VAL A 60 -0.12 6.11 -0.46
N TRP A 61 0.29 4.92 -0.90
CA TRP A 61 0.90 4.73 -2.21
C TRP A 61 -0.11 4.21 -3.23
N PHE A 62 -0.12 4.81 -4.42
CA PHE A 62 -0.97 4.37 -5.52
C PHE A 62 -0.24 3.35 -6.39
N VAL A 63 -0.89 2.21 -6.64
CA VAL A 63 -0.37 1.13 -7.47
C VAL A 63 -1.45 0.66 -8.44
N SER A 64 -1.06 0.05 -9.57
CA SER A 64 -2.06 -0.48 -10.51
C SER A 64 -2.54 -1.88 -10.14
N GLN A 65 -1.79 -2.60 -9.31
CA GLN A 65 -2.18 -3.92 -8.81
C GLN A 65 -1.55 -4.26 -7.46
N LEU A 66 -2.17 -5.20 -6.74
CA LEU A 66 -1.72 -5.67 -5.44
C LEU A 66 -1.23 -7.12 -5.54
N PRO A 67 -0.14 -7.48 -4.83
CA PRO A 67 0.34 -8.87 -4.76
C PRO A 67 -0.71 -9.83 -4.22
N LYS A 68 -1.10 -10.78 -5.07
CA LYS A 68 -2.07 -11.83 -4.75
C LYS A 68 -1.57 -13.19 -5.18
N THR A 69 -2.03 -14.23 -4.48
CA THR A 69 -1.92 -15.62 -4.96
C THR A 69 -2.83 -15.83 -6.18
N ARG A 70 -2.62 -16.89 -6.96
CA ARG A 70 -3.55 -17.34 -8.02
C ARG A 70 -5.00 -17.59 -7.56
N SER A 71 -5.22 -17.81 -6.26
CA SER A 71 -6.57 -17.93 -5.68
C SER A 71 -7.15 -16.59 -5.20
N GLY A 72 -6.53 -15.45 -5.54
CA GLY A 72 -6.96 -14.11 -5.16
C GLY A 72 -6.63 -13.67 -3.73
N LYS A 73 -5.97 -14.49 -2.91
CA LYS A 73 -5.57 -14.09 -1.55
C LYS A 73 -4.49 -13.01 -1.59
N MET A 74 -4.73 -11.90 -0.91
CA MET A 74 -3.79 -10.80 -0.79
C MET A 74 -2.58 -11.18 0.07
N LEU A 75 -1.38 -10.99 -0.48
CA LEU A 75 -0.11 -11.37 0.15
C LEU A 75 0.41 -10.27 1.09
N ARG A 76 -0.37 -9.91 2.12
CA ARG A 76 -0.02 -8.82 3.06
C ARG A 76 1.32 -9.04 3.78
N ARG A 77 1.65 -10.29 4.13
CA ARG A 77 2.96 -10.64 4.73
C ARG A 77 4.13 -10.26 3.81
N THR A 78 3.97 -10.53 2.51
CA THR A 78 4.97 -10.21 1.49
C THR A 78 5.12 -8.70 1.33
N ILE A 79 4.00 -7.96 1.26
CA ILE A 79 4.01 -6.50 1.18
C ILE A 79 4.74 -5.91 2.40
N GLN A 80 4.42 -6.37 3.61
CA GLN A 80 5.09 -5.95 4.84
C GLN A 80 6.59 -6.26 4.81
N ALA A 81 6.99 -7.46 4.39
CA ALA A 81 8.39 -7.85 4.31
C ALA A 81 9.16 -6.93 3.35
N ILE A 82 8.59 -6.60 2.19
CA ILE A 82 9.20 -5.66 1.24
C ILE A 82 9.39 -4.28 1.86
N CYS A 83 8.35 -3.73 2.51
CA CYS A 83 8.43 -2.42 3.15
C CYS A 83 9.48 -2.36 4.27
N GLU A 84 9.75 -3.49 4.94
CA GLU A 84 10.73 -3.59 6.03
C GLU A 84 12.11 -4.10 5.56
N GLY A 85 12.32 -4.28 4.24
CA GLY A 85 13.57 -4.80 3.70
C GLY A 85 13.89 -6.25 4.11
N ARG A 86 12.88 -7.04 4.49
CA ARG A 86 13.00 -8.45 4.89
C ARG A 86 12.74 -9.38 3.70
N ASP A 87 13.20 -10.63 3.84
CA ASP A 87 12.88 -11.69 2.88
C ASP A 87 11.37 -11.98 2.85
N PRO A 88 10.70 -11.84 1.69
CA PRO A 88 9.27 -12.16 1.56
C PRO A 88 8.94 -13.65 1.66
N GLY A 89 9.95 -14.53 1.59
CA GLY A 89 9.77 -15.99 1.63
C GLY A 89 9.28 -16.58 0.31
N ASP A 90 8.53 -17.68 0.38
CA ASP A 90 8.02 -18.40 -0.79
C ASP A 90 6.93 -17.61 -1.52
N LEU A 91 7.18 -17.34 -2.81
CA LEU A 91 6.31 -16.60 -3.72
C LEU A 91 5.85 -17.44 -4.92
N THR A 92 6.05 -18.76 -4.90
CA THR A 92 5.70 -19.66 -6.02
C THR A 92 4.22 -19.63 -6.41
N THR A 93 3.35 -19.26 -5.47
CA THR A 93 1.90 -19.19 -5.67
C THR A 93 1.40 -17.81 -6.12
N ILE A 94 2.30 -16.84 -6.31
CA ILE A 94 1.93 -15.50 -6.77
C ILE A 94 1.32 -15.56 -8.16
N ASP A 95 0.32 -14.71 -8.38
CA ASP A 95 -0.37 -14.57 -9.66
C ASP A 95 0.50 -13.77 -10.65
N ASP A 96 0.82 -12.53 -10.30
CA ASP A 96 1.69 -11.67 -11.10
C ASP A 96 2.88 -11.14 -10.27
N PRO A 97 4.13 -11.57 -10.57
CA PRO A 97 5.34 -11.04 -9.94
C PRO A 97 5.56 -9.54 -10.12
N ALA A 98 5.05 -8.91 -11.20
CA ALA A 98 5.21 -7.48 -11.45
C ALA A 98 4.56 -6.62 -10.36
N SER A 99 3.52 -7.14 -9.70
CA SER A 99 2.90 -6.49 -8.55
C SER A 99 3.90 -6.22 -7.43
N LEU A 100 4.89 -7.10 -7.20
CA LEU A 100 5.93 -6.90 -6.19
C LEU A 100 6.90 -5.79 -6.56
N GLN A 101 7.17 -5.61 -7.86
CA GLN A 101 8.02 -4.54 -8.35
C GLN A 101 7.35 -3.18 -8.17
N GLN A 102 6.04 -3.09 -8.43
CA GLN A 102 5.29 -1.86 -8.18
C GLN A 102 5.30 -1.45 -6.71
N ILE A 103 5.14 -2.41 -5.79
CA ILE A 103 5.27 -2.13 -4.36
C ILE A 103 6.65 -1.56 -4.03
N ARG A 104 7.74 -2.14 -4.59
CA ARG A 104 9.10 -1.64 -4.37
C ARG A 104 9.33 -0.24 -4.94
N GLN A 105 8.86 0.00 -6.15
CA GLN A 105 9.00 1.31 -6.77
C GLN A 105 8.23 2.38 -5.98
N ALA A 106 7.01 2.06 -5.54
CA ALA A 106 6.18 3.01 -4.81
C ALA A 106 6.78 3.44 -3.46
N ILE A 107 7.56 2.58 -2.79
CA ILE A 107 8.24 2.94 -1.53
C ILE A 107 9.56 3.70 -1.74
N GLU A 108 10.10 3.73 -2.96
CA GLU A 108 11.34 4.43 -3.31
C GLU A 108 11.08 5.87 -3.82
N GLU A 109 9.84 6.17 -4.23
CA GLU A 109 9.37 7.49 -4.68
C GLU A 109 9.03 8.46 -3.53
#